data_AF-A0A660Y7J9-F1
#
_entry.id   AF-A0A660Y7J9-F1
#
_cell.length_a   1.000
_cell.length_b   1.000
_cell.length_c   1.000
_cell.angle_alpha   90.00
_cell.angle_beta   90.00
_cell.angle_gamma   90.00
#
_symmetry.space_group_name_H-M   'P 1'
#
loop_
_entity.id
_entity.type
_entity.pdbx_description
1 polymer ?
#
loop_
_entity_poly.entity_id
_entity_poly.type
_entity_poly.pdbx_seq_one_letter_code
_entity_poly.pdbx_strand_id
1 'polypeptide(L)'
;MGGHVLIGAIFLLHIFSVVSGQELTKREVVLSVSSNPEAACVGIRGDGLIAGSTPFSLSELPEGVYRVEVRKEGYEPQVGRLSVSKRPDGSLAVEALPLSVGKGILRSALLPGWGQFYWGEKKRGALWLGLQAAAVAGLIFTDVNYRKAVDDLNSAVERYNNATDVEDIDRYRSEMWRRSDEADRAYDARLIALGLTSGIWILNVLDASFLSSHTLIASTGHGSLTFGLVPKTVKGAVLRSLAFPGWGQCYSGRKLSGALYCTSGIISIVTSIATHLNYLAKVDELKEAEKEYNKARSAEEMDRLRAKVRTKNRQADRALSYRQLSLYVLLGMWAYNVIDAALGWEGTEAFVEGTSGGMKLSLGWRF
;
A
#
# COMPACT_ATOMS: atom_id res chain seq x y z
N MET A 1 -107.10 -5.36 37.20
CA MET A 1 -105.66 -5.70 37.27
C MET A 1 -105.09 -5.35 35.90
N GLY A 2 -104.39 -4.24 35.66
CA GLY A 2 -103.30 -3.61 36.42
C GLY A 2 -102.02 -3.79 35.57
N GLY A 3 -101.26 -2.77 35.16
CA GLY A 3 -101.40 -1.33 35.38
C GLY A 3 -100.77 -0.49 34.24
N HIS A 4 -100.62 0.81 34.46
CA HIS A 4 -100.16 1.80 33.47
C HIS A 4 -98.62 1.91 33.35
N VAL A 5 -98.21 2.79 32.41
CA VAL A 5 -96.95 3.56 32.28
C VAL A 5 -95.89 3.04 31.28
N LEU A 6 -95.11 3.88 30.56
CA LEU A 6 -95.39 5.06 29.70
C LEU A 6 -94.08 5.48 28.97
N ILE A 7 -94.17 6.12 27.78
CA ILE A 7 -93.08 6.86 27.07
C ILE A 7 -91.93 5.96 26.52
N GLY A 8 -91.34 6.16 25.34
CA GLY A 8 -91.60 7.10 24.23
C GLY A 8 -90.37 7.26 23.30
N ALA A 9 -90.46 8.22 22.37
CA ALA A 9 -89.38 8.78 21.54
C ALA A 9 -88.70 7.91 20.45
N ILE A 10 -89.16 8.16 19.23
CA ILE A 10 -88.45 8.13 17.95
C ILE A 10 -86.96 8.53 18.06
N PHE A 11 -86.05 7.79 17.42
CA PHE A 11 -84.95 8.39 16.64
C PHE A 11 -84.48 7.48 15.50
N LEU A 12 -84.35 8.09 14.32
CA LEU A 12 -83.95 7.47 13.06
C LEU A 12 -82.46 7.75 12.86
N LEU A 13 -81.62 6.75 12.60
CA LEU A 13 -80.27 6.98 12.07
C LEU A 13 -79.71 5.75 11.34
N HIS A 14 -79.11 5.99 10.18
CA HIS A 14 -78.57 4.97 9.30
C HIS A 14 -77.31 4.32 9.90
N ILE A 15 -77.24 2.99 9.86
CA ILE A 15 -75.96 2.26 9.88
C ILE A 15 -75.81 1.59 8.52
N PHE A 16 -75.50 2.39 7.50
CA PHE A 16 -74.87 1.84 6.30
C PHE A 16 -73.43 1.52 6.67
N SER A 17 -73.07 0.24 6.59
CA SER A 17 -71.70 -0.21 6.84
C SER A 17 -70.76 0.42 5.82
N VAL A 18 -70.00 1.43 6.25
CA VAL A 18 -68.82 1.87 5.52
C VAL A 18 -67.77 0.79 5.70
N VAL A 19 -67.78 -0.18 4.79
CA VAL A 19 -66.58 -0.98 4.48
C VAL A 19 -65.61 -0.02 3.79
N SER A 20 -64.91 0.79 4.60
CA SER A 20 -63.74 1.51 4.12
C SER A 20 -62.73 0.45 3.69
N GLY A 21 -62.58 0.32 2.38
CA GLY A 21 -61.44 -0.40 1.82
C GLY A 21 -60.18 0.19 2.44
N GLN A 22 -59.47 -0.62 3.22
CA GLN A 22 -58.07 -0.37 3.49
C GLN A 22 -57.36 -0.57 2.15
N GLU A 23 -57.31 0.49 1.33
CA GLU A 23 -56.26 0.60 0.34
C GLU A 23 -54.95 0.46 1.11
N LEU A 24 -54.30 -0.69 0.93
CA LEU A 24 -52.91 -0.91 1.29
C LEU A 24 -52.10 0.03 0.42
N THR A 25 -52.05 1.30 0.83
CA THR A 25 -51.15 2.31 0.31
C THR A 25 -49.77 1.71 0.42
N LYS A 26 -49.23 1.28 -0.74
CA LYS A 26 -47.87 0.76 -0.88
C LYS A 26 -46.94 1.89 -0.42
N ARG A 27 -46.62 1.93 0.88
CA ARG A 27 -45.63 2.85 1.42
C ARG A 27 -44.33 2.50 0.73
N GLU A 28 -43.95 3.31 -0.25
CA GLU A 28 -42.61 3.24 -0.83
C GLU A 28 -41.62 3.40 0.32
N VAL A 29 -40.80 2.38 0.53
CA VAL A 29 -39.91 2.30 1.69
C VAL A 29 -38.69 3.16 1.37
N VAL A 30 -38.85 4.47 1.52
CA VAL A 30 -37.79 5.45 1.31
C VAL A 30 -36.68 5.17 2.32
N LEU A 31 -35.53 4.70 1.80
CA LEU A 31 -34.34 4.43 2.59
C LEU A 31 -33.54 5.73 2.77
N SER A 32 -33.48 6.22 4.00
CA SER A 32 -32.67 7.39 4.37
C SER A 32 -31.21 6.97 4.59
N VAL A 33 -30.31 7.53 3.78
CA VAL A 33 -28.86 7.27 3.83
C VAL A 33 -28.16 8.47 4.46
N SER A 34 -27.45 8.24 5.55
CA SER A 34 -26.81 9.26 6.39
C SER A 34 -25.38 8.86 6.78
N SER A 35 -24.62 9.77 7.36
CA SER A 35 -23.31 9.45 7.93
C SER A 35 -22.99 10.31 9.15
N ASN A 36 -22.08 9.81 9.99
CA ASN A 36 -21.46 10.56 11.06
C ASN A 36 -19.93 10.63 10.82
N PRO A 37 -19.35 11.83 10.60
CA PRO A 37 -20.05 13.11 10.40
C PRO A 37 -20.84 13.15 9.08
N GLU A 38 -21.75 14.13 8.95
CA GLU A 38 -22.54 14.37 7.75
C GLU A 38 -21.69 14.77 6.53
N ALA A 39 -22.31 14.90 5.34
CA ALA A 39 -21.63 15.23 4.09
C ALA A 39 -20.42 14.33 3.78
N ALA A 40 -20.60 13.02 3.86
CA ALA A 40 -19.73 12.02 3.26
C ALA A 40 -20.25 11.66 1.85
N CYS A 41 -19.33 11.44 0.91
CA CYS A 41 -19.65 10.91 -0.40
C CYS A 41 -19.80 9.38 -0.29
N VAL A 42 -20.97 8.87 -0.64
CA VAL A 42 -21.29 7.44 -0.65
C VAL A 42 -21.46 6.98 -2.10
N GLY A 43 -20.85 5.86 -2.45
CA GLY A 43 -21.09 5.12 -3.68
C GLY A 43 -21.58 3.71 -3.37
N ILE A 44 -22.77 3.35 -3.87
CA ILE A 44 -23.39 2.02 -3.74
C ILE A 44 -23.42 1.40 -5.15
N ARG A 45 -22.76 0.25 -5.32
CA ARG A 45 -22.60 -0.42 -6.61
C ARG A 45 -23.16 -1.84 -6.58
N GLY A 46 -24.20 -2.07 -7.37
CA GLY A 46 -24.73 -3.38 -7.76
C GLY A 46 -24.65 -3.49 -9.28
N ASP A 47 -25.79 -3.78 -9.92
CA ASP A 47 -25.93 -3.71 -11.38
C ASP A 47 -25.82 -2.27 -11.91
N GLY A 48 -26.25 -1.30 -11.11
CA GLY A 48 -26.04 0.14 -11.32
C GLY A 48 -25.06 0.76 -10.33
N LEU A 49 -24.76 2.05 -10.54
CA LEU A 49 -24.02 2.89 -9.59
C LEU A 49 -24.95 3.99 -9.07
N ILE A 50 -25.22 3.95 -7.77
CA ILE A 50 -25.86 5.04 -7.02
C ILE A 50 -24.74 5.80 -6.32
N ALA A 51 -24.68 7.13 -6.45
CA ALA A 51 -23.70 7.94 -5.77
C ALA A 51 -24.31 9.28 -5.31
N GLY A 52 -23.96 9.72 -4.10
CA GLY A 52 -24.50 10.95 -3.52
C GLY A 52 -23.75 11.38 -2.25
N SER A 53 -23.99 12.62 -1.83
CA SER A 53 -23.51 13.16 -0.55
C SER A 53 -24.61 13.01 0.51
N THR A 54 -24.26 12.47 1.68
CA THR A 54 -25.22 12.30 2.79
C THR A 54 -25.57 13.63 3.47
N PRO A 55 -26.81 13.80 3.99
CA PRO A 55 -27.93 12.84 3.91
C PRO A 55 -28.62 12.85 2.54
N PHE A 56 -29.06 11.69 2.07
CA PHE A 56 -29.92 11.55 0.89
C PHE A 56 -30.92 10.39 1.04
N SER A 57 -32.00 10.42 0.27
CA SER A 57 -33.05 9.39 0.30
C SER A 57 -33.05 8.58 -0.99
N LEU A 58 -33.31 7.27 -0.87
CA LEU A 58 -33.50 6.35 -2.01
C LEU A 58 -34.93 5.83 -2.01
N SER A 59 -35.64 5.96 -3.13
CA SER A 59 -37.05 5.55 -3.25
C SER A 59 -37.23 4.03 -3.13
N GLU A 60 -36.37 3.26 -3.78
CA GLU A 60 -36.23 1.82 -3.63
C GLU A 60 -34.73 1.43 -3.75
N LEU A 61 -34.32 0.41 -3.02
CA LEU A 61 -33.04 -0.29 -3.21
C LEU A 61 -33.37 -1.78 -3.40
N PRO A 62 -33.15 -2.37 -4.59
CA PRO A 62 -33.49 -3.77 -4.84
C PRO A 62 -32.80 -4.75 -3.89
N GLU A 63 -33.34 -5.96 -3.81
CA GLU A 63 -32.73 -7.04 -3.03
C GLU A 63 -31.46 -7.54 -3.73
N GLY A 64 -30.39 -7.75 -2.97
CA GLY A 64 -29.09 -8.14 -3.51
C GLY A 64 -27.90 -7.74 -2.64
N VAL A 65 -26.69 -7.96 -3.17
CA VAL A 65 -25.43 -7.62 -2.49
C VAL A 65 -24.73 -6.47 -3.21
N TYR A 66 -24.63 -5.33 -2.52
CA TYR A 66 -24.02 -4.11 -3.04
C TYR A 66 -22.61 -3.94 -2.48
N ARG A 67 -21.64 -3.53 -3.32
CA ARG A 67 -20.37 -2.99 -2.81
C ARG A 67 -20.60 -1.52 -2.46
N VAL A 68 -20.21 -1.12 -1.25
CA VAL A 68 -20.33 0.26 -0.79
C VAL A 68 -18.95 0.84 -0.51
N GLU A 69 -18.78 2.08 -0.92
CA GLU A 69 -17.60 2.91 -0.68
C GLU A 69 -18.05 4.23 -0.06
N VAL A 70 -17.46 4.61 1.07
CA VAL A 70 -17.77 5.85 1.80
C VAL A 70 -16.49 6.65 1.96
N ARG A 71 -16.52 7.93 1.58
CA ARG A 71 -15.37 8.83 1.61
C ARG A 71 -15.75 10.18 2.18
N LYS A 72 -14.90 10.72 3.04
CA LYS A 72 -14.93 12.13 3.46
C LYS A 72 -13.50 12.63 3.66
N GLU A 73 -13.26 13.90 3.35
CA GLU A 73 -11.99 14.55 3.65
C GLU A 73 -11.74 14.60 5.16
N GLY A 74 -10.49 14.38 5.59
CA GLY A 74 -10.12 14.16 6.99
C GLY A 74 -10.40 12.75 7.55
N TYR A 75 -11.20 11.92 6.87
CA TYR A 75 -11.61 10.59 7.33
C TYR A 75 -11.02 9.47 6.48
N GLU A 76 -10.87 8.30 7.11
CA GLU A 76 -10.45 7.08 6.46
C GLU A 76 -11.49 6.63 5.41
N PRO A 77 -11.08 6.32 4.17
CA PRO A 77 -12.00 5.75 3.19
C PRO A 77 -12.42 4.37 3.66
N GLN A 78 -13.72 4.10 3.62
CA GLN A 78 -14.30 2.81 4.00
C GLN A 78 -14.84 2.07 2.77
N VAL A 79 -14.59 0.77 2.71
CA VAL A 79 -15.14 -0.12 1.67
C VAL A 79 -15.73 -1.36 2.34
N GLY A 80 -16.91 -1.75 1.89
CA GLY A 80 -17.59 -2.95 2.39
C GLY A 80 -18.58 -3.53 1.38
N ARG A 81 -19.40 -4.44 1.88
CA ARG A 81 -20.58 -4.91 1.16
C ARG A 81 -21.80 -4.77 2.06
N LEU A 82 -22.94 -4.45 1.47
CA LEU A 82 -24.24 -4.50 2.13
C LEU A 82 -25.05 -5.62 1.50
N SER A 83 -25.69 -6.45 2.32
CA SER A 83 -26.78 -7.32 1.89
C SER A 83 -28.09 -6.56 2.08
N VAL A 84 -28.97 -6.58 1.08
CA VAL A 84 -30.30 -5.97 1.11
C VAL A 84 -31.32 -7.06 0.86
N SER A 85 -32.28 -7.21 1.76
CA SER A 85 -33.39 -8.17 1.67
C SER A 85 -34.67 -7.55 2.19
N LYS A 86 -35.84 -8.04 1.77
CA LYS A 86 -37.12 -7.63 2.39
C LYS A 86 -37.42 -8.46 3.62
N ARG A 87 -37.91 -7.78 4.65
CA ARG A 87 -38.51 -8.40 5.84
C ARG A 87 -39.97 -8.79 5.58
N PRO A 88 -40.56 -9.69 6.38
CA PRO A 88 -41.97 -10.07 6.25
C PRO A 88 -42.98 -8.91 6.40
N ASP A 89 -42.57 -7.81 7.04
CA ASP A 89 -43.35 -6.57 7.18
C ASP A 89 -43.26 -5.63 5.97
N GLY A 90 -42.54 -6.04 4.91
CA GLY A 90 -42.30 -5.25 3.70
C GLY A 90 -41.16 -4.22 3.82
N SER A 91 -40.57 -4.04 5.00
CA SER A 91 -39.43 -3.13 5.18
C SER A 91 -38.11 -3.73 4.68
N LEU A 92 -37.14 -2.89 4.33
CA LEU A 92 -35.82 -3.33 3.91
C LEU A 92 -34.93 -3.65 5.12
N ALA A 93 -34.45 -4.89 5.20
CA ALA A 93 -33.28 -5.24 6.00
C ALA A 93 -32.02 -4.92 5.18
N VAL A 94 -31.16 -4.09 5.75
CA VAL A 94 -29.81 -3.85 5.24
C VAL A 94 -28.84 -4.40 6.28
N GLU A 95 -27.82 -5.14 5.87
CA GLU A 95 -26.81 -5.70 6.77
C GLU A 95 -25.40 -5.52 6.20
N ALA A 96 -24.47 -5.07 7.03
CA ALA A 96 -23.06 -4.92 6.63
C ALA A 96 -22.34 -6.26 6.66
N LEU A 97 -21.88 -6.73 5.50
CA LEU A 97 -21.06 -7.93 5.36
C LEU A 97 -19.58 -7.53 5.54
N PRO A 98 -18.92 -7.93 6.64
CA PRO A 98 -17.55 -7.52 6.91
C PRO A 98 -16.56 -8.15 5.92
N LEU A 99 -15.77 -7.31 5.25
CA LEU A 99 -14.60 -7.75 4.51
C LEU A 99 -13.46 -8.02 5.51
N SER A 100 -12.94 -9.24 5.54
CA SER A 100 -11.87 -9.62 6.46
C SER A 100 -10.54 -9.02 6.01
N VAL A 101 -9.95 -8.19 6.85
CA VAL A 101 -8.62 -7.59 6.64
C VAL A 101 -7.56 -8.67 6.42
N GLY A 102 -7.50 -9.69 7.29
CA GLY A 102 -6.58 -10.82 7.15
C GLY A 102 -6.74 -11.59 5.82
N LYS A 103 -7.97 -11.69 5.29
CA LYS A 103 -8.20 -12.26 3.94
C LYS A 103 -7.65 -11.38 2.81
N GLY A 104 -7.60 -10.06 2.98
CA GLY A 104 -6.93 -9.13 2.07
C GLY A 104 -5.40 -9.27 2.13
N ILE A 105 -4.84 -9.27 3.35
CA ILE A 105 -3.39 -9.45 3.60
C ILE A 105 -2.87 -10.73 2.97
N LEU A 106 -3.49 -11.87 3.30
CA LEU A 106 -3.07 -13.17 2.79
C LEU A 106 -3.08 -13.23 1.25
N ARG A 107 -4.06 -12.60 0.61
CA ARG A 107 -4.12 -12.52 -0.86
C ARG A 107 -2.95 -11.73 -1.43
N SER A 108 -2.66 -10.56 -0.88
CA SER A 108 -1.52 -9.75 -1.30
C SER A 108 -0.16 -10.41 -1.03
N ALA A 109 -0.02 -11.15 0.08
CA ALA A 109 1.18 -11.92 0.38
C ALA A 109 1.40 -13.08 -0.61
N LEU A 110 0.31 -13.75 -1.03
CA LEU A 110 0.36 -14.82 -2.04
C LEU A 110 0.61 -14.31 -3.46
N LEU A 111 -0.02 -13.21 -3.85
CA LEU A 111 0.15 -12.58 -5.15
C LEU A 111 -0.02 -11.06 -5.05
N PRO A 112 1.04 -10.27 -5.26
CA PRO A 112 0.95 -8.81 -5.19
C PRO A 112 -0.14 -8.23 -6.09
N GLY A 113 -0.95 -7.36 -5.50
CA GLY A 113 -2.15 -6.78 -6.11
C GLY A 113 -3.46 -7.52 -5.83
N TRP A 114 -3.42 -8.80 -5.41
CA TRP A 114 -4.64 -9.61 -5.22
C TRP A 114 -5.51 -9.14 -4.04
N GLY A 115 -4.89 -8.66 -2.95
CA GLY A 115 -5.60 -8.01 -1.85
C GLY A 115 -6.30 -6.73 -2.30
N GLN A 116 -5.64 -5.89 -3.10
CA GLN A 116 -6.24 -4.67 -3.66
C GLN A 116 -7.41 -4.99 -4.61
N PHE A 117 -7.35 -6.08 -5.40
CA PHE A 117 -8.50 -6.55 -6.18
C PHE A 117 -9.67 -7.03 -5.31
N TYR A 118 -9.41 -7.67 -4.17
CA TYR A 118 -10.46 -8.03 -3.19
C TYR A 118 -11.19 -6.78 -2.64
N TRP A 119 -10.42 -5.73 -2.32
CA TRP A 119 -10.93 -4.40 -1.97
C TRP A 119 -11.63 -3.66 -3.13
N GLY A 120 -11.56 -4.19 -4.36
CA GLY A 120 -12.18 -3.60 -5.55
C GLY A 120 -11.34 -2.50 -6.20
N GLU A 121 -10.15 -2.22 -5.67
CA GLU A 121 -9.24 -1.16 -6.11
C GLU A 121 -8.45 -1.59 -7.36
N LYS A 122 -9.16 -1.91 -8.46
CA LYS A 122 -8.60 -2.55 -9.67
C LYS A 122 -7.33 -1.87 -10.21
N LYS A 123 -7.27 -0.53 -10.17
CA LYS A 123 -6.09 0.24 -10.63
C LYS A 123 -4.86 0.01 -9.75
N ARG A 124 -5.02 -0.04 -8.42
CA ARG A 124 -3.92 -0.34 -7.47
C ARG A 124 -3.51 -1.80 -7.55
N GLY A 125 -4.46 -2.73 -7.68
CA GLY A 125 -4.18 -4.15 -7.91
C GLY A 125 -3.34 -4.39 -9.17
N ALA A 126 -3.72 -3.77 -10.29
CA ALA A 126 -2.97 -3.87 -11.54
C ALA A 126 -1.57 -3.23 -11.46
N LEU A 127 -1.43 -2.08 -10.79
CA LEU A 127 -0.13 -1.43 -10.57
C LEU A 127 0.83 -2.34 -9.80
N TRP A 128 0.40 -2.89 -8.67
CA TRP A 128 1.23 -3.77 -7.85
C TRP A 128 1.62 -5.06 -8.58
N LEU A 129 0.67 -5.69 -9.28
CA LEU A 129 0.94 -6.88 -10.08
C LEU A 129 1.96 -6.60 -11.19
N GLY A 130 1.82 -5.47 -11.89
CA GLY A 130 2.75 -5.04 -12.95
C GLY A 130 4.16 -4.73 -12.43
N LEU A 131 4.26 -4.02 -11.31
CA LEU A 131 5.54 -3.74 -10.64
C LEU A 131 6.25 -5.03 -10.19
N GLN A 132 5.51 -5.96 -9.57
CA GLN A 132 6.07 -7.24 -9.16
C GLN A 132 6.52 -8.07 -10.37
N ALA A 133 5.71 -8.14 -11.43
CA ALA A 133 6.05 -8.88 -12.64
C ALA A 133 7.32 -8.35 -13.31
N ALA A 134 7.48 -7.02 -13.39
CA ALA A 134 8.69 -6.39 -13.92
C ALA A 134 9.93 -6.68 -13.05
N ALA A 135 9.79 -6.61 -11.73
CA ALA A 135 10.89 -6.91 -10.80
C ALA A 135 11.31 -8.39 -10.85
N VAL A 136 10.35 -9.31 -10.91
CA VAL A 136 10.60 -10.75 -11.06
C VAL A 136 11.24 -11.06 -12.41
N ALA A 137 10.83 -10.41 -13.51
CA ALA A 137 11.48 -10.55 -14.80
C ALA A 137 12.95 -10.07 -14.76
N GLY A 138 13.22 -8.95 -14.09
CA GLY A 138 14.58 -8.46 -13.84
C GLY A 138 15.41 -9.44 -13.00
N LEU A 139 14.81 -10.02 -11.94
CA LEU A 139 15.46 -11.04 -11.10
C LEU A 139 15.79 -12.30 -11.92
N ILE A 140 14.87 -12.81 -12.74
CA ILE A 140 15.11 -13.96 -13.63
C ILE A 140 16.25 -13.66 -14.61
N PHE A 141 16.24 -12.48 -15.24
CA PHE A 141 17.33 -12.06 -16.14
C PHE A 141 18.69 -12.04 -15.43
N THR A 142 18.76 -11.47 -14.21
CA THR A 142 20.01 -11.48 -13.43
C THR A 142 20.41 -12.86 -12.91
N ASP A 143 19.45 -13.73 -12.55
CA ASP A 143 19.72 -15.11 -12.10
C ASP A 143 20.28 -15.97 -13.25
N VAL A 144 19.75 -15.82 -14.47
CA VAL A 144 20.28 -16.47 -15.68
C VAL A 144 21.70 -15.99 -16.00
N ASN A 145 21.95 -14.68 -15.95
CA ASN A 145 23.29 -14.13 -16.19
C ASN A 145 24.30 -14.59 -15.12
N TYR A 146 23.88 -14.63 -13.85
CA TYR A 146 24.70 -15.14 -12.75
C TYR A 146 25.04 -16.62 -12.91
N ARG A 147 24.05 -17.49 -13.21
CA ARG A 147 24.30 -18.92 -13.49
C ARG A 147 25.30 -19.10 -14.62
N LYS A 148 25.10 -18.39 -15.74
CA LYS A 148 26.03 -18.44 -16.88
C LYS A 148 27.45 -18.03 -16.48
N ALA A 149 27.62 -16.98 -15.68
CA ALA A 149 28.92 -16.53 -15.23
C ALA A 149 29.59 -17.55 -14.29
N VAL A 150 28.81 -18.24 -13.44
CA VAL A 150 29.28 -19.35 -12.61
C VAL A 150 29.66 -20.58 -13.45
N ASP A 151 28.90 -20.94 -14.49
CA ASP A 151 29.23 -22.05 -15.39
C ASP A 151 30.51 -21.76 -16.21
N ASP A 152 30.67 -20.52 -16.69
CA ASP A 152 31.89 -20.03 -17.34
C ASP A 152 33.10 -20.06 -16.38
N LEU A 153 32.90 -19.75 -15.09
CA LEU A 153 33.92 -19.87 -14.05
C LEU A 153 34.30 -21.33 -13.78
N ASN A 154 33.32 -22.21 -13.58
CA ASN A 154 33.56 -23.64 -13.36
C ASN A 154 34.38 -24.25 -14.50
N SER A 155 34.03 -23.90 -15.75
CA SER A 155 34.76 -24.30 -16.95
C SER A 155 36.21 -23.78 -16.98
N ALA A 156 36.46 -22.57 -16.48
CA ALA A 156 37.81 -21.99 -16.39
C ALA A 156 38.64 -22.62 -15.24
N VAL A 157 37.99 -22.95 -14.11
CA VAL A 157 38.60 -23.68 -13.00
C VAL A 157 39.01 -25.09 -13.43
N GLU A 158 38.18 -25.81 -14.18
CA GLU A 158 38.51 -27.13 -14.72
C GLU A 158 39.73 -27.09 -15.65
N ARG A 159 39.78 -26.14 -16.59
CA ARG A 159 40.95 -25.94 -17.48
C ARG A 159 42.22 -25.65 -16.71
N TYR A 160 42.14 -24.83 -15.66
CA TYR A 160 43.28 -24.52 -14.79
C TYR A 160 43.76 -25.76 -14.01
N ASN A 161 42.84 -26.54 -13.43
CA ASN A 161 43.17 -27.73 -12.65
C ASN A 161 43.75 -28.87 -13.50
N ASN A 162 43.34 -28.98 -14.76
CA ASN A 162 43.82 -29.99 -15.71
C ASN A 162 45.10 -29.58 -16.46
N ALA A 163 45.60 -28.34 -16.27
CA ALA A 163 46.78 -27.84 -16.96
C ALA A 163 48.07 -28.39 -16.35
N THR A 164 48.88 -29.05 -17.17
CA THR A 164 50.18 -29.62 -16.77
C THR A 164 51.39 -28.84 -17.29
N ASP A 165 51.21 -27.99 -18.30
CA ASP A 165 52.24 -27.08 -18.82
C ASP A 165 52.25 -25.75 -18.05
N VAL A 166 53.44 -25.26 -17.73
CA VAL A 166 53.68 -24.02 -16.97
C VAL A 166 53.11 -22.79 -17.70
N GLU A 167 53.20 -22.74 -19.03
CA GLU A 167 52.66 -21.61 -19.80
C GLU A 167 51.11 -21.60 -19.81
N ASP A 168 50.52 -22.78 -19.89
CA ASP A 168 49.07 -22.98 -19.84
C ASP A 168 48.48 -22.69 -18.46
N ILE A 169 49.15 -23.13 -17.39
CA ILE A 169 48.77 -22.85 -15.99
C ILE A 169 48.61 -21.33 -15.77
N ASP A 170 49.56 -20.51 -16.23
CA ASP A 170 49.54 -19.06 -16.04
C ASP A 170 48.42 -18.38 -16.87
N ARG A 171 48.13 -18.90 -18.07
CA ARG A 171 47.03 -18.45 -18.93
C ARG A 171 45.66 -18.79 -18.33
N TYR A 172 45.41 -20.05 -17.98
CA TYR A 172 44.13 -20.49 -17.42
C TYR A 172 43.88 -19.92 -16.02
N ARG A 173 44.92 -19.71 -15.21
CA ARG A 173 44.79 -18.97 -13.93
C ARG A 173 44.26 -17.56 -14.18
N SER A 174 44.76 -16.88 -15.21
CA SER A 174 44.34 -15.53 -15.56
C SER A 174 42.91 -15.48 -16.11
N GLU A 175 42.51 -16.48 -16.91
CA GLU A 175 41.12 -16.66 -17.36
C GLU A 175 40.17 -16.91 -16.17
N MET A 176 40.51 -17.83 -15.28
CA MET A 176 39.74 -18.16 -14.07
C MET A 176 39.50 -16.94 -13.19
N TRP A 177 40.54 -16.13 -12.92
CA TRP A 177 40.37 -14.89 -12.15
C TRP A 177 39.39 -13.90 -12.83
N ARG A 178 39.45 -13.77 -14.16
CA ARG A 178 38.53 -12.90 -14.92
C ARG A 178 37.08 -13.42 -14.84
N ARG A 179 36.88 -14.74 -14.86
CA ARG A 179 35.54 -15.35 -14.73
C ARG A 179 35.00 -15.26 -13.31
N SER A 180 35.86 -15.34 -12.28
CA SER A 180 35.44 -15.15 -10.89
C SER A 180 34.87 -13.76 -10.68
N ASP A 181 35.61 -12.75 -11.13
CA ASP A 181 35.23 -11.34 -11.11
C ASP A 181 33.97 -11.02 -11.96
N GLU A 182 33.75 -11.75 -13.06
CA GLU A 182 32.51 -11.71 -13.85
C GLU A 182 31.31 -12.33 -13.08
N ALA A 183 31.52 -13.43 -12.36
CA ALA A 183 30.51 -14.07 -11.53
C ALA A 183 30.14 -13.26 -10.28
N ASP A 184 31.13 -12.62 -9.64
CA ASP A 184 30.93 -11.74 -8.49
C ASP A 184 30.07 -10.52 -8.85
N ARG A 185 30.36 -9.84 -9.98
CA ARG A 185 29.50 -8.75 -10.47
C ARG A 185 28.09 -9.20 -10.82
N ALA A 186 27.93 -10.38 -11.41
CA ALA A 186 26.62 -10.92 -11.74
C ALA A 186 25.82 -11.30 -10.47
N TYR A 187 26.52 -11.75 -9.42
CA TYR A 187 25.94 -11.99 -8.09
C TYR A 187 25.44 -10.69 -7.45
N ASP A 188 26.22 -9.61 -7.47
CA ASP A 188 25.81 -8.32 -6.93
C ASP A 188 24.58 -7.74 -7.65
N ALA A 189 24.56 -7.84 -8.99
CA ALA A 189 23.40 -7.42 -9.79
C ALA A 189 22.13 -8.22 -9.43
N ARG A 190 22.27 -9.54 -9.24
CA ARG A 190 21.21 -10.45 -8.79
C ARG A 190 20.74 -10.11 -7.37
N LEU A 191 21.65 -9.76 -6.46
CA LEU A 191 21.32 -9.38 -5.09
C LEU A 191 20.52 -8.06 -5.04
N ILE A 192 20.88 -7.08 -5.89
CA ILE A 192 20.10 -5.85 -6.07
C ILE A 192 18.68 -6.16 -6.59
N ALA A 193 18.56 -7.00 -7.63
CA ALA A 193 17.27 -7.39 -8.18
C ALA A 193 16.39 -8.14 -7.16
N LEU A 194 17.00 -9.01 -6.33
CA LEU A 194 16.33 -9.72 -5.25
C LEU A 194 15.84 -8.75 -4.15
N GLY A 195 16.66 -7.77 -3.78
CA GLY A 195 16.30 -6.71 -2.82
C GLY A 195 15.12 -5.86 -3.30
N LEU A 196 15.15 -5.42 -4.57
CA LEU A 196 14.04 -4.68 -5.19
C LEU A 196 12.75 -5.51 -5.24
N THR A 197 12.84 -6.77 -5.67
CA THR A 197 11.71 -7.71 -5.75
C THR A 197 11.07 -7.94 -4.38
N SER A 198 11.90 -8.06 -3.33
CA SER A 198 11.46 -8.24 -1.95
C SER A 198 10.82 -6.96 -1.39
N GLY A 199 11.41 -5.80 -1.66
CA GLY A 199 10.90 -4.50 -1.22
C GLY A 199 9.51 -4.18 -1.78
N ILE A 200 9.28 -4.46 -3.07
CA ILE A 200 7.96 -4.28 -3.72
C ILE A 200 6.92 -5.21 -3.09
N TRP A 201 7.27 -6.47 -2.82
CA TRP A 201 6.39 -7.43 -2.15
C TRP A 201 6.00 -6.96 -0.74
N ILE A 202 6.96 -6.53 0.08
CA ILE A 202 6.70 -5.98 1.43
C ILE A 202 5.76 -4.77 1.33
N LEU A 203 6.04 -3.82 0.43
CA LEU A 203 5.19 -2.64 0.26
C LEU A 203 3.77 -2.97 -0.20
N ASN A 204 3.56 -4.01 -1.04
CA ASN A 204 2.22 -4.46 -1.40
C ASN A 204 1.43 -5.04 -0.21
N VAL A 205 2.09 -5.81 0.66
CA VAL A 205 1.48 -6.39 1.85
C VAL A 205 1.14 -5.31 2.88
N LEU A 206 2.01 -4.31 3.05
CA LEU A 206 1.73 -3.12 3.85
C LEU A 206 0.54 -2.32 3.29
N ASP A 207 0.51 -2.12 1.97
CA ASP A 207 -0.61 -1.45 1.27
C ASP A 207 -1.96 -2.15 1.51
N ALA A 208 -1.98 -3.49 1.59
CA ALA A 208 -3.21 -4.28 1.75
C ALA A 208 -3.67 -4.54 3.20
N SER A 209 -2.87 -4.16 4.21
CA SER A 209 -3.07 -4.59 5.60
C SER A 209 -3.73 -3.55 6.49
N PHE A 210 -3.06 -2.42 6.73
CA PHE A 210 -3.54 -1.32 7.57
C PHE A 210 -3.40 0.04 6.89
N LEU A 211 -2.95 0.05 5.63
CA LEU A 211 -2.73 1.27 4.85
C LEU A 211 -3.80 1.50 3.77
N SER A 212 -4.53 0.46 3.37
CA SER A 212 -5.74 0.49 2.52
C SER A 212 -7.02 0.84 3.28
N SER A 213 -8.09 1.07 2.50
CA SER A 213 -9.44 1.41 2.95
C SER A 213 -9.98 0.48 4.06
N HIS A 214 -10.61 1.08 5.07
CA HIS A 214 -11.10 0.42 6.29
C HIS A 214 -12.40 -0.35 6.05
N THR A 215 -12.72 -1.28 6.95
CA THR A 215 -14.02 -1.97 6.98
C THR A 215 -15.15 -0.95 7.12
N LEU A 216 -16.18 -1.10 6.29
CA LEU A 216 -17.42 -0.34 6.38
C LEU A 216 -18.06 -0.46 7.77
N ILE A 217 -18.24 0.67 8.45
CA ILE A 217 -19.02 0.76 9.68
C ILE A 217 -20.39 1.33 9.30
N ALA A 218 -21.40 0.47 9.24
CA ALA A 218 -22.78 0.87 8.96
C ALA A 218 -23.70 0.38 10.09
N SER A 219 -24.60 1.26 10.52
CA SER A 219 -25.73 0.95 11.40
C SER A 219 -27.02 1.05 10.59
N THR A 220 -28.00 0.20 10.89
CA THR A 220 -29.19 -0.03 10.07
C THR A 220 -30.44 -0.05 10.93
N GLY A 221 -31.26 0.99 10.81
CA GLY A 221 -32.55 1.14 11.49
C GLY A 221 -33.74 0.87 10.56
N HIS A 222 -34.96 1.08 11.06
CA HIS A 222 -36.16 1.03 10.21
C HIS A 222 -36.11 2.12 9.14
N GLY A 223 -35.83 1.74 7.90
CA GLY A 223 -35.73 2.67 6.77
C GLY A 223 -34.52 3.61 6.83
N SER A 224 -33.50 3.32 7.64
CA SER A 224 -32.30 4.17 7.75
C SER A 224 -30.99 3.37 7.70
N LEU A 225 -30.01 3.95 7.02
CA LEU A 225 -28.65 3.45 6.85
C LEU A 225 -27.68 4.56 7.22
N THR A 226 -26.92 4.39 8.30
CA THR A 226 -25.99 5.40 8.82
C THR A 226 -24.56 4.87 8.81
N PHE A 227 -23.66 5.55 8.10
CA PHE A 227 -22.24 5.21 8.05
C PHE A 227 -21.44 5.98 9.11
N GLY A 228 -20.67 5.27 9.95
CA GLY A 228 -19.75 5.88 10.90
C GLY A 228 -18.34 5.96 10.33
N LEU A 229 -17.80 7.16 10.11
CA LEU A 229 -16.45 7.30 9.56
C LEU A 229 -15.39 7.39 10.67
N VAL A 230 -14.22 6.81 10.43
CA VAL A 230 -13.06 6.87 11.33
C VAL A 230 -12.19 8.07 10.91
N PRO A 231 -11.84 9.01 11.79
CA PRO A 231 -10.94 10.11 11.45
C PRO A 231 -9.53 9.59 11.20
N LYS A 232 -8.81 10.21 10.27
CA LYS A 232 -7.40 9.91 10.05
C LYS A 232 -6.56 10.37 11.24
N THR A 233 -5.37 9.79 11.43
CA THR A 233 -4.52 10.08 12.61
C THR A 233 -3.06 10.37 12.26
N VAL A 234 -2.39 11.17 13.10
CA VAL A 234 -0.93 11.40 13.05
C VAL A 234 -0.16 10.07 12.99
N LYS A 235 -0.54 9.10 13.84
CA LYS A 235 0.07 7.75 13.86
C LYS A 235 -0.08 7.05 12.50
N GLY A 236 -1.24 7.17 11.86
CA GLY A 236 -1.50 6.66 10.51
C GLY A 236 -0.69 7.35 9.41
N ALA A 237 -0.36 8.63 9.57
CA ALA A 237 0.54 9.35 8.66
C ALA A 237 2.00 8.90 8.86
N VAL A 238 2.47 8.89 10.10
CA VAL A 238 3.85 8.49 10.48
C VAL A 238 4.18 7.09 9.99
N LEU A 239 3.30 6.10 10.20
CA LEU A 239 3.53 4.72 9.73
C LEU A 239 3.60 4.64 8.20
N ARG A 240 2.83 5.45 7.47
CA ARG A 240 2.87 5.51 6.00
C ARG A 240 4.17 6.14 5.50
N SER A 241 4.59 7.27 6.06
CA SER A 241 5.85 7.93 5.69
C SER A 241 7.09 7.14 6.12
N LEU A 242 6.99 6.31 7.17
CA LEU A 242 8.04 5.36 7.55
C LEU A 242 8.15 4.24 6.52
N ALA A 243 7.02 3.67 6.07
CA ALA A 243 6.99 2.63 5.05
C ALA A 243 7.47 3.13 3.68
N PHE A 244 7.04 4.31 3.24
CA PHE A 244 7.51 4.94 2.02
C PHE A 244 7.42 6.48 2.06
N PRO A 245 8.48 7.23 1.70
CA PRO A 245 8.46 8.68 1.73
C PRO A 245 7.30 9.33 0.96
N GLY A 246 6.66 10.30 1.58
CA GLY A 246 5.53 11.05 1.01
C GLY A 246 4.14 10.41 1.18
N TRP A 247 4.07 9.13 1.59
CA TRP A 247 2.78 8.45 1.72
C TRP A 247 1.93 9.01 2.88
N GLY A 248 2.55 9.34 4.02
CA GLY A 248 1.87 9.97 5.15
C GLY A 248 1.35 11.38 4.86
N GLN A 249 2.10 12.16 4.08
CA GLN A 249 1.69 13.48 3.61
C GLN A 249 0.48 13.37 2.67
N CYS A 250 0.52 12.48 1.66
CA CYS A 250 -0.63 12.18 0.82
C CYS A 250 -1.85 11.69 1.63
N TYR A 251 -1.63 10.88 2.67
CA TYR A 251 -2.67 10.44 3.58
C TYR A 251 -3.29 11.60 4.37
N SER A 252 -2.48 12.53 4.89
CA SER A 252 -2.94 13.76 5.57
C SER A 252 -3.57 14.80 4.64
N GLY A 253 -3.62 14.57 3.32
CA GLY A 253 -4.17 15.51 2.33
C GLY A 253 -3.13 16.40 1.65
N ARG A 254 -1.91 16.52 2.21
CA ARG A 254 -0.77 17.27 1.67
C ARG A 254 -0.14 16.59 0.44
N LYS A 255 -0.90 16.50 -0.66
CA LYS A 255 -0.53 15.81 -1.91
C LYS A 255 0.77 16.33 -2.54
N LEU A 256 1.01 17.64 -2.52
CA LEU A 256 2.22 18.23 -3.10
C LEU A 256 3.47 17.81 -2.32
N SER A 257 3.45 17.97 -0.99
CA SER A 257 4.54 17.50 -0.11
C SER A 257 4.76 15.99 -0.27
N GLY A 258 3.68 15.20 -0.38
CA GLY A 258 3.76 13.77 -0.64
C GLY A 258 4.44 13.42 -1.97
N ALA A 259 4.11 14.13 -3.04
CA ALA A 259 4.77 13.95 -4.34
C ALA A 259 6.26 14.33 -4.30
N LEU A 260 6.61 15.42 -3.61
CA LEU A 260 8.00 15.85 -3.43
C LEU A 260 8.82 14.83 -2.62
N TYR A 261 8.32 14.38 -1.46
CA TYR A 261 9.01 13.39 -0.64
C TYR A 261 9.14 12.03 -1.35
N CYS A 262 8.12 11.58 -2.08
CA CYS A 262 8.16 10.38 -2.91
C CYS A 262 9.26 10.48 -3.99
N THR A 263 9.27 11.57 -4.76
CA THR A 263 10.24 11.81 -5.85
C THR A 263 11.68 11.85 -5.30
N SER A 264 11.92 12.64 -4.26
CA SER A 264 13.24 12.76 -3.63
C SER A 264 13.69 11.46 -2.95
N GLY A 265 12.76 10.66 -2.43
CA GLY A 265 13.04 9.31 -1.92
C GLY A 265 13.51 8.36 -3.03
N ILE A 266 12.81 8.31 -4.16
CA ILE A 266 13.19 7.51 -5.33
C ILE A 266 14.57 7.94 -5.86
N ILE A 267 14.80 9.26 -6.03
CA ILE A 267 16.10 9.79 -6.45
C ILE A 267 17.21 9.35 -5.49
N SER A 268 16.99 9.48 -4.18
CA SER A 268 18.00 9.10 -3.17
C SER A 268 18.33 7.60 -3.18
N ILE A 269 17.33 6.73 -3.40
CA ILE A 269 17.52 5.28 -3.57
C ILE A 269 18.35 5.00 -4.83
N VAL A 270 17.96 5.58 -5.98
CA VAL A 270 18.66 5.38 -7.27
C VAL A 270 20.10 5.89 -7.19
N THR A 271 20.33 7.06 -6.60
CA THR A 271 21.68 7.61 -6.38
C THR A 271 22.51 6.72 -5.46
N SER A 272 21.93 6.15 -4.39
CA SER A 272 22.64 5.24 -3.50
C SER A 272 23.02 3.91 -4.18
N ILE A 273 22.16 3.38 -5.05
CA ILE A 273 22.50 2.22 -5.88
C ILE A 273 23.62 2.58 -6.87
N ALA A 274 23.49 3.68 -7.61
CA ALA A 274 24.46 4.08 -8.63
C ALA A 274 25.86 4.37 -8.04
N THR A 275 25.93 5.09 -6.92
CA THR A 275 27.20 5.36 -6.21
C THR A 275 27.79 4.09 -5.60
N HIS A 276 26.98 3.15 -5.12
CA HIS A 276 27.46 1.86 -4.64
C HIS A 276 28.07 1.02 -5.76
N LEU A 277 27.42 0.92 -6.92
CA LEU A 277 27.95 0.23 -8.10
C LEU A 277 29.25 0.87 -8.60
N ASN A 278 29.32 2.21 -8.64
CA ASN A 278 30.56 2.92 -8.98
C ASN A 278 31.68 2.67 -7.94
N TYR A 279 31.35 2.58 -6.65
CA TYR A 279 32.33 2.21 -5.62
C TYR A 279 32.89 0.80 -5.83
N LEU A 280 32.04 -0.20 -6.13
CA LEU A 280 32.48 -1.56 -6.43
C LEU A 280 33.45 -1.58 -7.62
N ALA A 281 33.08 -0.94 -8.74
CA ALA A 281 33.96 -0.84 -9.90
C ALA A 281 35.32 -0.17 -9.60
N LYS A 282 35.37 0.83 -8.71
CA LYS A 282 36.65 1.45 -8.29
C LYS A 282 37.46 0.62 -7.31
N VAL A 283 36.83 -0.26 -6.54
CA VAL A 283 37.53 -1.27 -5.74
C VAL A 283 38.16 -2.34 -6.64
N ASP A 284 37.48 -2.76 -7.70
CA ASP A 284 38.05 -3.75 -8.64
C ASP A 284 39.23 -3.18 -9.44
N GLU A 285 39.11 -1.94 -9.94
CA GLU A 285 40.24 -1.21 -10.55
C GLU A 285 41.45 -1.02 -9.62
N LEU A 286 41.25 -1.05 -8.30
CA LEU A 286 42.32 -1.02 -7.28
C LEU A 286 42.95 -2.41 -7.12
N LYS A 287 42.15 -3.47 -6.93
CA LYS A 287 42.63 -4.86 -6.86
C LYS A 287 43.50 -5.22 -8.06
N GLU A 288 43.12 -4.79 -9.27
CA GLU A 288 43.90 -4.99 -10.49
C GLU A 288 45.28 -4.29 -10.42
N ALA A 289 45.31 -3.03 -9.98
CA ALA A 289 46.57 -2.28 -9.84
C ALA A 289 47.49 -2.88 -8.76
N GLU A 290 46.93 -3.39 -7.67
CA GLU A 290 47.68 -4.12 -6.62
C GLU A 290 48.25 -5.44 -7.16
N LYS A 291 47.46 -6.17 -7.96
CA LYS A 291 47.88 -7.42 -8.62
C LYS A 291 49.01 -7.19 -9.65
N GLU A 292 49.03 -6.04 -10.32
CA GLU A 292 50.17 -5.63 -11.16
C GLU A 292 51.40 -5.29 -10.30
N TYR A 293 51.25 -4.43 -9.27
CA TYR A 293 52.35 -4.03 -8.39
C TYR A 293 53.04 -5.25 -7.74
N ASN A 294 52.26 -6.23 -7.29
CA ASN A 294 52.78 -7.46 -6.68
C ASN A 294 53.52 -8.40 -7.66
N LYS A 295 53.47 -8.15 -8.97
CA LYS A 295 54.22 -8.89 -10.00
C LYS A 295 55.49 -8.18 -10.47
N ALA A 296 55.68 -6.91 -10.11
CA ALA A 296 56.80 -6.08 -10.56
C ALA A 296 58.16 -6.70 -10.18
N ARG A 297 59.13 -6.65 -11.08
CA ARG A 297 60.47 -7.25 -10.89
C ARG A 297 61.62 -6.25 -10.85
N SER A 298 61.37 -4.99 -11.21
CA SER A 298 62.39 -3.93 -11.18
C SER A 298 61.99 -2.75 -10.30
N ALA A 299 62.98 -2.05 -9.73
CA ALA A 299 62.73 -0.91 -8.84
C ALA A 299 61.97 0.23 -9.55
N GLU A 300 62.29 0.52 -10.81
CA GLU A 300 61.62 1.57 -11.59
C GLU A 300 60.15 1.21 -11.88
N GLU A 301 59.88 -0.05 -12.23
CA GLU A 301 58.53 -0.57 -12.43
C GLU A 301 57.70 -0.53 -11.13
N MET A 302 58.31 -0.92 -10.00
CA MET A 302 57.69 -0.85 -8.67
C MET A 302 57.28 0.58 -8.32
N ASP A 303 58.11 1.59 -8.57
CA ASP A 303 57.75 2.99 -8.27
C ASP A 303 56.65 3.53 -9.18
N ARG A 304 56.65 3.19 -10.47
CA ARG A 304 55.55 3.53 -11.40
C ARG A 304 54.23 2.88 -10.97
N LEU A 305 54.25 1.59 -10.61
CA LEU A 305 53.06 0.85 -10.18
C LEU A 305 52.58 1.27 -8.79
N ARG A 306 53.48 1.62 -7.87
CA ARG A 306 53.14 2.24 -6.58
C ARG A 306 52.39 3.55 -6.76
N ALA A 307 52.76 4.37 -7.74
CA ALA A 307 52.02 5.58 -8.09
C ALA A 307 50.64 5.26 -8.70
N LYS A 308 50.52 4.21 -9.52
CA LYS A 308 49.23 3.71 -10.06
C LYS A 308 48.31 3.24 -8.93
N VAL A 309 48.77 2.36 -8.05
CA VAL A 309 48.01 1.87 -6.87
C VAL A 309 47.55 3.04 -6.00
N ARG A 310 48.45 3.96 -5.63
CA ARG A 310 48.09 5.16 -4.84
C ARG A 310 47.02 6.02 -5.52
N THR A 311 47.02 6.09 -6.85
CA THR A 311 46.01 6.81 -7.63
C THR A 311 44.67 6.08 -7.65
N LYS A 312 44.66 4.76 -7.82
CA LYS A 312 43.45 3.94 -7.74
C LYS A 312 42.84 3.91 -6.34
N ASN A 313 43.65 3.83 -5.29
CA ASN A 313 43.19 3.90 -3.90
C ASN A 313 42.44 5.22 -3.67
N ARG A 314 43.03 6.36 -4.06
CA ARG A 314 42.38 7.68 -4.01
C ARG A 314 41.13 7.80 -4.90
N GLN A 315 40.90 6.91 -5.87
CA GLN A 315 39.66 6.85 -6.64
C GLN A 315 38.60 6.01 -5.90
N ALA A 316 38.98 4.86 -5.34
CA ALA A 316 38.13 4.02 -4.49
C ALA A 316 37.70 4.75 -3.21
N ASP A 317 38.61 5.44 -2.51
CA ASP A 317 38.33 6.24 -1.32
C ASP A 317 37.29 7.34 -1.61
N ARG A 318 37.45 8.07 -2.72
CA ARG A 318 36.49 9.10 -3.13
C ARG A 318 35.13 8.49 -3.49
N ALA A 319 35.11 7.35 -4.19
CA ALA A 319 33.87 6.64 -4.50
C ALA A 319 33.16 6.15 -3.22
N LEU A 320 33.92 5.70 -2.21
CA LEU A 320 33.40 5.35 -0.89
C LEU A 320 32.79 6.57 -0.19
N SER A 321 33.45 7.73 -0.22
CA SER A 321 32.91 8.97 0.34
C SER A 321 31.59 9.39 -0.34
N TYR A 322 31.49 9.28 -1.67
CA TYR A 322 30.24 9.57 -2.39
C TYR A 322 29.12 8.57 -2.05
N ARG A 323 29.43 7.29 -1.94
CA ARG A 323 28.48 6.24 -1.49
C ARG A 323 27.99 6.51 -0.06
N GLN A 324 28.89 6.85 0.87
CA GLN A 324 28.53 7.19 2.24
C GLN A 324 27.65 8.44 2.29
N LEU A 325 28.02 9.49 1.56
CA LEU A 325 27.24 10.72 1.46
C LEU A 325 25.83 10.47 0.92
N SER A 326 25.67 9.66 -0.14
CA SER A 326 24.34 9.36 -0.69
C SER A 326 23.49 8.58 0.31
N LEU A 327 24.08 7.66 1.09
CA LEU A 327 23.38 6.91 2.12
C LEU A 327 22.97 7.81 3.29
N TYR A 328 23.81 8.78 3.71
CA TYR A 328 23.43 9.77 4.71
C TYR A 328 22.33 10.72 4.21
N VAL A 329 22.37 11.13 2.94
CA VAL A 329 21.28 11.89 2.31
C VAL A 329 19.99 11.07 2.30
N LEU A 330 20.03 9.80 1.88
CA LEU A 330 18.89 8.89 1.88
C LEU A 330 18.29 8.72 3.29
N LEU A 331 19.12 8.46 4.30
CA LEU A 331 18.68 8.28 5.69
C LEU A 331 18.11 9.57 6.29
N GLY A 332 18.81 10.70 6.11
CA GLY A 332 18.36 12.01 6.59
C GLY A 332 17.05 12.44 5.94
N MET A 333 16.92 12.23 4.63
CA MET A 333 15.69 12.43 3.86
C MET A 333 14.54 11.57 4.41
N TRP A 334 14.77 10.28 4.65
CA TRP A 334 13.74 9.37 5.17
C TRP A 334 13.25 9.80 6.55
N ALA A 335 14.19 10.12 7.46
CA ALA A 335 13.92 10.60 8.80
C ALA A 335 13.16 11.94 8.79
N TYR A 336 13.60 12.90 7.98
CA TYR A 336 12.93 14.20 7.85
C TYR A 336 11.50 14.06 7.32
N ASN A 337 11.26 13.20 6.32
CA ASN A 337 9.90 12.91 5.83
C ASN A 337 8.99 12.29 6.91
N VAL A 338 9.53 11.50 7.85
CA VAL A 338 8.76 10.94 8.98
C VAL A 338 8.46 12.03 10.02
N ILE A 339 9.43 12.90 10.31
CA ILE A 339 9.24 14.06 11.20
C ILE A 339 8.20 15.03 10.62
N ASP A 340 8.27 15.36 9.34
CA ASP A 340 7.27 16.18 8.65
C ASP A 340 5.88 15.53 8.66
N ALA A 341 5.78 14.20 8.53
CA ALA A 341 4.50 13.51 8.64
C ALA A 341 3.88 13.58 10.04
N ALA A 342 4.71 13.69 11.07
CA ALA A 342 4.27 13.87 12.46
C ALA A 342 3.90 15.33 12.79
N LEU A 343 4.75 16.29 12.37
CA LEU A 343 4.64 17.70 12.75
C LEU A 343 3.76 18.53 11.82
N GLY A 344 3.80 18.29 10.51
CA GLY A 344 2.97 18.98 9.51
C GLY A 344 1.54 18.43 9.44
N TRP A 345 0.99 17.94 10.56
CA TRP A 345 -0.35 17.39 10.60
C TRP A 345 -1.38 18.48 10.85
N GLU A 346 -2.22 18.74 9.86
CA GLU A 346 -3.28 19.78 9.88
C GLU A 346 -4.70 19.17 10.06
N GLY A 347 -4.79 17.88 10.37
CA GLY A 347 -6.08 17.17 10.50
C GLY A 347 -6.68 17.23 11.91
N THR A 348 -8.01 17.14 12.00
CA THR A 348 -8.73 17.11 13.29
C THR A 348 -8.36 15.87 14.12
N GLU A 349 -7.80 16.07 15.32
CA GLU A 349 -7.68 15.02 16.33
C GLU A 349 -9.05 14.80 16.99
N ALA A 350 -9.68 13.65 16.74
CA ALA A 350 -10.85 13.26 17.52
C ALA A 350 -10.39 12.83 18.92
N PHE A 351 -10.71 13.63 19.92
CA PHE A 351 -10.51 13.27 21.32
C PHE A 351 -11.66 12.36 21.77
N VAL A 352 -11.30 11.27 22.45
CA VAL A 352 -12.28 10.44 23.16
C VAL A 352 -12.22 10.85 24.62
N GLU A 353 -13.05 11.81 25.02
CA GLU A 353 -13.28 12.13 26.43
C GLU A 353 -14.03 10.97 27.10
N GLY A 354 -13.28 10.09 27.76
CA GLY A 354 -13.83 9.02 28.57
C GLY A 354 -14.46 9.55 29.85
N THR A 355 -15.72 9.99 29.78
CA THR A 355 -16.56 10.14 30.98
C THR A 355 -17.25 8.83 31.32
N SER A 356 -17.32 8.50 32.61
CA SER A 356 -17.92 7.28 33.14
C SER A 356 -19.45 7.33 33.06
N GLY A 357 -20.01 7.25 31.84
CA GLY A 357 -21.45 7.44 31.62
C GLY A 357 -21.86 7.60 30.15
N GLY A 358 -21.33 6.76 29.26
CA GLY A 358 -21.66 6.77 27.83
C GLY A 358 -20.65 7.52 26.95
N MET A 359 -20.30 6.94 25.81
CA MET A 359 -19.34 7.54 24.88
C MET A 359 -19.90 8.81 24.21
N LYS A 360 -19.34 9.96 24.55
CA LYS A 360 -19.37 11.16 23.70
C LYS A 360 -18.02 11.30 23.00
N LEU A 361 -18.03 11.32 21.67
CA LEU A 361 -16.90 11.76 20.86
C LEU A 361 -16.94 13.29 20.78
N SER A 362 -15.89 13.96 21.28
CA SER A 362 -15.69 15.40 21.13
C SER A 362 -14.58 15.67 20.11
N LEU A 363 -14.89 16.38 19.02
CA LEU A 363 -13.85 16.84 18.09
C LEU A 363 -13.17 18.08 18.69
N GLY A 364 -11.88 17.95 18.97
CA GLY A 364 -11.02 19.07 19.37
C GLY A 364 -10.23 19.60 18.18
N TRP A 365 -10.13 20.91 18.07
CA TRP A 365 -9.18 21.56 17.16
C TRP A 365 -7.91 21.90 17.95
N ARG A 366 -6.74 21.53 17.43
CA ARG A 366 -5.47 22.12 17.87
C ARG A 366 -5.20 23.31 16.95
N PHE A 367 -5.14 24.50 17.55
CA PHE A 367 -4.65 25.72 16.92
C PHE A 367 -3.12 25.76 16.98
#